data_AF-D3AMP0-F1
#
_entry.id   AF-D3AMP0-F1
#
_cell.length_a   1.000
_cell.length_b   1.000
_cell.length_c   1.000
_cell.angle_alpha   90.00
_cell.angle_beta   90.00
_cell.angle_gamma   90.00
#
_symmetry.space_group_name_H-M   'P 1'
#
loop_
_entity.id
_entity.type
_entity.pdbx_description
1 polymer ?
#
loop_
_entity_poly.entity_id
_entity_poly.type
_entity_poly.pdbx_seq_one_letter_code
_entity_poly.pdbx_strand_id
1 'polypeptide(L)'
;MDSPEIAKQRIAERVKMGGHGIPDRDVEKRFGESFRNLHEVIGLCDLAALYDNINEFRRFAVYKCGEIVRLSKNTPEWYLKWRKGYY
;
A
#
# COMPACT_ATOMS: atom_id res chain seq x y z
N MET A 1 -2.57 -4.04 0.38
CA MET A 1 -2.61 -5.22 -0.50
C MET A 1 -2.53 -6.45 0.38
N ASP A 2 -3.34 -7.48 0.13
CA ASP A 2 -3.34 -8.70 0.94
C ASP A 2 -2.26 -9.72 0.53
N SER A 3 -1.62 -9.53 -0.64
CA SER A 3 -0.47 -10.32 -1.10
C SER A 3 0.23 -9.61 -2.27
N PRO A 4 1.56 -9.79 -2.48
CA PRO A 4 2.26 -9.31 -3.67
C PRO A 4 1.73 -9.92 -4.98
N GLU A 5 0.99 -11.03 -4.92
CA GLU A 5 0.47 -11.73 -6.11
C GLU A 5 -0.41 -10.86 -7.02
N ILE A 6 -1.26 -9.99 -6.46
CA ILE A 6 -2.11 -9.09 -7.25
C ILE A 6 -1.25 -8.11 -8.06
N ALA A 7 -0.15 -7.61 -7.46
CA ALA A 7 0.78 -6.73 -8.15
C ALA A 7 1.54 -7.47 -9.25
N LYS A 8 2.03 -8.69 -8.97
CA LYS A 8 2.71 -9.54 -9.96
C LYS A 8 1.81 -9.86 -11.15
N GLN A 9 0.55 -10.21 -10.91
CA GLN A 9 -0.42 -10.48 -11.98
C GLN A 9 -0.59 -9.26 -12.90
N ARG A 10 -0.79 -8.06 -12.33
CA ARG A 10 -0.92 -6.82 -13.11
C ARG A 10 0.34 -6.48 -13.90
N ILE A 11 1.52 -6.74 -13.32
CA ILE A 11 2.80 -6.56 -14.02
C ILE A 11 2.88 -7.54 -15.20
N ALA A 12 2.51 -8.81 -15.01
CA ALA A 12 2.50 -9.80 -16.08
C ALA A 12 1.54 -9.43 -17.22
N GLU A 13 0.33 -8.95 -16.90
CA GLU A 13 -0.63 -8.44 -17.90
C GLU A 13 -0.07 -7.24 -18.67
N ARG A 14 0.57 -6.29 -17.97
CA ARG A 14 1.23 -5.14 -18.59
C ARG A 14 2.36 -5.58 -19.53
N VAL A 15 3.17 -6.55 -19.12
CA VAL A 15 4.27 -7.09 -19.95
C VAL A 15 3.72 -7.76 -21.21
N LYS A 16 2.61 -8.52 -21.11
CA LYS A 16 1.92 -9.09 -22.27
C LYS A 16 1.46 -8.02 -23.26
N MET A 17 1.12 -6.82 -22.79
CA MET A 17 0.75 -5.67 -23.63
C MET A 17 1.95 -4.83 -24.11
N GLY A 18 3.19 -5.30 -23.93
CA GLY A 18 4.41 -4.63 -24.40
C GLY A 18 5.01 -3.61 -23.42
N GLY A 19 4.53 -3.54 -22.18
CA GLY A 19 5.13 -2.68 -21.14
C GLY A 19 6.36 -3.31 -20.46
N HIS A 20 7.06 -2.52 -19.64
CA HIS A 20 8.23 -2.99 -18.89
C HIS A 20 7.85 -4.00 -17.79
N GLY A 21 8.71 -4.97 -17.50
CA GLY A 21 8.54 -5.90 -16.37
C GLY A 21 9.10 -5.33 -15.07
N ILE A 22 8.72 -5.93 -13.94
CA ILE A 22 9.44 -5.76 -12.67
C ILE A 22 9.66 -7.19 -12.15
N PRO A 23 10.88 -7.57 -11.74
CA PRO A 23 11.13 -8.90 -11.20
C PRO A 23 10.27 -9.18 -9.96
N ASP A 24 9.69 -10.38 -9.87
CA ASP A 24 8.83 -10.79 -8.75
C ASP A 24 9.50 -10.60 -7.38
N ARG A 25 10.80 -10.93 -7.29
CA ARG A 25 11.61 -10.72 -6.08
C ARG A 25 11.62 -9.27 -5.61
N ASP A 26 11.61 -8.33 -6.55
CA ASP A 26 11.64 -6.89 -6.24
C ASP A 26 10.25 -6.43 -5.79
N VAL A 27 9.19 -7.03 -6.36
CA VAL A 27 7.80 -6.79 -5.93
C VAL A 27 7.59 -7.27 -4.50
N GLU A 28 8.01 -8.50 -4.18
CA GLU A 28 7.93 -9.08 -2.84
C GLU A 28 8.73 -8.27 -1.81
N LYS A 29 9.98 -7.94 -2.15
CA LYS A 29 10.84 -7.13 -1.28
C LYS A 29 10.19 -5.78 -0.97
N ARG A 30 9.76 -5.05 -2.01
CA ARG A 30 9.11 -3.74 -1.86
C ARG A 30 7.80 -3.83 -1.10
N PHE A 31 7.06 -4.93 -1.24
CA PHE A 31 5.82 -5.14 -0.51
C PHE A 31 6.06 -5.13 1.01
N GLY A 32 7.01 -5.93 1.50
CA GLY A 32 7.35 -5.95 2.93
C GLY A 32 8.00 -4.65 3.42
N GLU A 33 8.87 -4.04 2.61
CA GLU A 33 9.48 -2.75 2.94
C GLU A 33 8.46 -1.62 3.03
N SER A 34 7.43 -1.60 2.17
CA SER A 34 6.43 -0.54 2.16
C SER A 34 5.70 -0.38 3.49
N PHE A 35 5.38 -1.50 4.17
CA PHE A 35 4.69 -1.45 5.47
C PHE A 35 5.57 -0.97 6.60
N ARG A 36 6.84 -1.40 6.61
CA ARG A 36 7.85 -0.93 7.59
C ARG A 36 8.12 0.55 7.40
N ASN A 37 8.40 0.96 6.16
CA ASN A 37 8.64 2.36 5.83
C ASN A 37 7.43 3.22 6.19
N LEU A 38 6.21 2.74 5.97
CA LEU A 38 5.00 3.47 6.36
C LEU A 38 4.94 3.74 7.87
N HIS A 39 5.31 2.75 8.71
CA HIS A 39 5.40 2.96 10.16
C HIS A 39 6.46 4.00 10.53
N GLU A 40 7.62 3.97 9.88
CA GLU A 40 8.73 4.89 10.15
C GLU A 40 8.40 6.33 9.75
N VAL A 41 7.73 6.53 8.61
CA VAL A 41 7.56 7.87 8.03
C VAL A 41 6.25 8.55 8.41
N ILE A 42 5.18 7.81 8.75
CA ILE A 42 3.85 8.42 8.90
C ILE A 42 3.78 9.44 10.04
N GLY A 43 4.55 9.22 11.11
CA GLY A 43 4.67 10.16 12.23
C GLY A 43 5.53 11.39 11.92
N LEU A 44 6.37 11.33 10.88
CA LEU A 44 7.26 12.41 10.45
C LEU A 44 6.57 13.38 9.48
N CYS A 45 5.43 12.99 8.92
CA CYS A 45 4.71 13.79 7.94
C CYS A 45 3.80 14.84 8.60
N ASP A 46 3.88 16.09 8.14
CA ASP A 46 2.87 17.12 8.46
C ASP A 46 1.48 16.73 7.96
N LEU A 47 1.41 16.13 6.77
CA LEU A 47 0.21 15.59 6.17
C LEU A 47 0.55 14.33 5.36
N ALA A 48 -0.18 13.24 5.57
CA ALA A 48 -0.10 12.05 4.73
C ALA A 48 -1.50 11.61 4.29
N ALA A 49 -1.63 11.23 3.03
CA ALA A 49 -2.88 10.70 2.48
C ALA A 49 -2.64 9.28 1.95
N LEU A 50 -3.42 8.32 2.44
CA LEU A 50 -3.29 6.92 2.04
C LEU A 50 -4.36 6.53 1.04
N TYR A 51 -3.91 5.86 -0.02
CA TYR A 51 -4.73 5.36 -1.10
C TYR A 51 -4.64 3.85 -1.16
N ASP A 52 -5.79 3.20 -1.36
CA ASP A 52 -5.84 1.80 -1.73
C ASP A 52 -6.03 1.70 -3.25
N ASN A 53 -5.48 0.65 -3.86
CA ASN A 53 -5.64 0.36 -5.28
C ASN A 53 -5.87 -1.13 -5.54
N ILE A 54 -6.43 -1.86 -4.58
CA ILE A 54 -6.72 -3.29 -4.78
C ILE A 54 -7.91 -3.43 -5.73
N ASN A 55 -9.04 -2.79 -5.42
CA ASN A 55 -10.23 -2.83 -6.27
C ASN A 55 -10.46 -1.52 -7.01
N GLU A 56 -10.20 -0.40 -6.35
CA GLU A 56 -10.39 0.95 -6.88
C GLU A 56 -9.30 1.85 -6.31
N PHE A 57 -8.76 2.75 -7.13
CA PHE A 57 -7.85 3.78 -6.66
C PHE A 57 -8.60 4.83 -5.83
N ARG A 58 -8.59 4.67 -4.51
CA ARG A 58 -9.34 5.55 -3.61
C ARG A 58 -8.56 5.93 -2.37
N ARG A 59 -8.71 7.19 -1.95
CA ARG A 59 -8.21 7.64 -0.66
C ARG A 59 -9.08 7.10 0.46
N PHE A 60 -8.48 6.46 1.45
CA PHE A 60 -9.23 5.92 2.59
C PHE A 60 -8.80 6.48 3.94
N ALA A 61 -7.60 7.07 4.06
CA ALA A 61 -7.15 7.69 5.30
C ALA A 61 -6.38 9.00 5.05
N VAL A 62 -6.43 9.90 6.03
CA VAL A 62 -5.62 11.12 6.11
C VAL A 62 -5.05 11.24 7.50
N TYR A 63 -3.76 11.52 7.56
CA TYR A 63 -3.00 11.80 8.76
C TYR A 63 -2.52 13.24 8.75
N LYS A 64 -2.53 13.91 9.91
CA LYS A 64 -1.94 15.22 10.12
C LYS A 64 -1.04 15.16 11.36
N CYS A 65 0.24 15.50 11.19
CA CYS A 65 1.25 15.40 12.25
C CYS A 65 1.24 14.03 12.96
N GLY A 66 1.22 12.94 12.18
CA GLY A 66 1.17 11.56 12.70
C GLY A 66 -0.19 11.09 13.23
N GLU A 67 -1.17 11.97 13.38
CA GLU A 67 -2.50 11.65 13.91
C GLU A 67 -3.53 11.44 12.82
N ILE A 68 -4.41 10.45 12.97
CA ILE A 68 -5.45 10.18 11.98
C ILE A 68 -6.59 11.21 12.08
N VAL A 69 -6.78 12.00 11.03
CA VAL A 69 -7.83 13.03 10.97
C VAL A 69 -9.02 12.63 10.11
N ARG A 70 -8.85 11.68 9.19
CA ARG A 70 -9.95 11.08 8.42
C ARG A 70 -9.69 9.60 8.21
N LEU A 71 -10.73 8.79 8.40
CA LEU A 71 -10.75 7.38 8.07
C LEU A 71 -12.08 7.03 7.41
N SER A 72 -12.01 6.37 6.26
CA SER A 72 -13.17 5.88 5.53
C SER A 72 -13.86 4.73 6.29
N LYS A 73 -15.19 4.66 6.22
CA LYS A 73 -15.95 3.51 6.76
C LYS A 73 -15.51 2.19 6.15
N ASN A 74 -15.33 2.17 4.83
CA ASN A 74 -14.71 1.05 4.15
C ASN A 74 -13.18 1.22 4.25
N THR A 75 -12.56 0.53 5.20
CA THR A 75 -11.11 0.54 5.43
C THR A 75 -10.51 -0.76 4.91
N PRO A 76 -9.39 -0.72 4.14
CA PRO A 76 -8.77 -1.94 3.65
C PRO A 76 -8.26 -2.85 4.78
N GLU A 77 -8.42 -4.16 4.65
CA GLU A 77 -7.99 -5.13 5.67
C GLU A 77 -6.50 -5.08 5.94
N TRP A 78 -5.69 -4.95 4.90
CA TRP A 78 -4.23 -4.81 5.03
C TRP A 78 -3.85 -3.65 5.95
N TYR A 79 -4.61 -2.56 5.93
CA TYR A 79 -4.32 -1.39 6.77
C TYR A 79 -4.66 -1.66 8.23
N LEU A 80 -5.73 -2.43 8.49
CA LEU A 80 -6.07 -2.89 9.84
C LEU A 80 -4.98 -3.83 10.40
N LYS A 81 -4.41 -4.69 9.57
CA LYS A 81 -3.26 -5.55 9.93
C LYS A 81 -2.02 -4.70 10.21
N TRP A 82 -1.68 -3.76 9.31
CA TRP A 82 -0.58 -2.82 9.46
C TRP A 82 -0.66 -2.04 10.78
N ARG A 83 -1.84 -1.51 11.15
CA ARG A 83 -2.06 -0.79 12.42
C ARG A 83 -1.83 -1.66 13.67
N LYS A 84 -2.03 -2.97 13.57
CA LYS A 84 -1.80 -3.93 14.66
C LYS A 84 -0.35 -4.44 14.71
N GLY A 85 0.51 -4.01 13.77
CA GLY A 85 1.89 -4.47 13.66
C GLY A 85 2.05 -5.81 12.92
N TYR A 86 1.02 -6.29 12.22
CA TYR A 86 1.11 -7.49 11.38
C TYR A 86 1.38 -7.08 9.93
N TYR A 87 2.50 -7.51 9.35
CA TYR A 87 2.86 -7.34 7.94
C TYR A 87 3.66 -8.52 7.40
#